data_AF-A0A914W3V2-F1
#
_entry.id   AF-A0A914W3V2-F1
#
_cell.length_a   1.000
_cell.length_b   1.000
_cell.length_c   1.000
_cell.angle_alpha   90.00
_cell.angle_beta   90.00
_cell.angle_gamma   90.00
#
_symmetry.space_group_name_H-M   'P 1'
#
loop_
_entity.id
_entity.type
_entity.pdbx_description
1 polymer ?
#
loop_
_entity_poly.entity_id
_entity_poly.type
_entity_poly.pdbx_seq_one_letter_code
_entity_poly.pdbx_strand_id
1 'polypeptide(L)'
;MGEQGIRAFLLCAVSMLCQYAHSENHVRRTDVVDNSGSEYETGLGDADFARASTMKTVNLTELNIEVILDPTQGKRTEGDIVHSSSTLIDVARDPALIGKAAITLSYRMWPNRRIPYALSSYYGTYSRGIIAQVIAEYHAKTCVLFEPKTDDDFDYVFITPLDGCYSSIGRVGGKQDLSLAEGCIQFGTIAHELMHSTGFFHEQSRPDRDDYISIQYQNIFPSERDQFRKYDTDMIDTLGEPYDYGSIMHYGPTAFSSNGQPTIVAKQSGGEKMGQRDGFSDFDLNKINKHYDCNVNGHGELITTTEAVSVSPTTRSSRISFPESTPMTGLSTVGGECVDASWKCPYWMLRDAKAYCESDENVRQRDCRKSCGTCGGSTTVPSSTTPASQNQNCYDEFNSNICEKWASIGHCADTFSDYVRANCKLSCNAC
;
A
#
# COMPACT_ATOMS: atom_id res chain seq x y z
N MET A 1 18.24 62.62 29.71
CA MET A 1 19.10 61.44 29.96
C MET A 1 20.23 61.47 28.93
N GLY A 2 21.46 61.12 29.28
CA GLY A 2 22.62 61.26 28.38
C GLY A 2 22.69 60.18 27.29
N GLU A 3 23.52 60.41 26.25
CA GLU A 3 23.69 59.51 25.09
C GLU A 3 23.93 58.03 25.46
N GLN A 4 24.71 57.77 26.52
CA GLN A 4 24.99 56.40 26.96
C GLN A 4 23.72 55.65 27.39
N GLY A 5 22.74 56.34 27.98
CA GLY A 5 21.44 55.75 28.31
C GLY A 5 20.62 55.40 27.08
N ILE A 6 20.68 56.22 26.02
CA ILE A 6 20.01 55.94 24.73
C ILE A 6 20.68 54.75 24.03
N ARG A 7 22.01 54.68 24.02
CA ARG A 7 22.76 53.53 23.48
C ARG A 7 22.47 52.24 24.25
N ALA A 8 22.38 52.29 25.58
CA ALA A 8 22.01 51.14 26.40
C ALA A 8 20.58 50.65 26.12
N PHE A 9 19.61 51.58 25.96
CA PHE A 9 18.23 51.24 25.61
C PHE A 9 18.13 50.62 24.21
N LEU A 10 18.85 51.16 23.22
CA LEU A 10 18.91 50.60 21.87
C LEU A 10 19.58 49.22 21.83
N LEU A 11 20.68 49.02 22.56
CA LEU A 11 21.32 47.70 22.68
C LEU A 11 20.40 46.66 23.34
N CYS A 12 19.66 47.05 24.38
CA CYS A 12 18.73 46.16 25.08
C CYS A 12 17.46 45.88 24.25
N ALA A 13 16.94 46.87 23.52
CA ALA A 13 15.84 46.70 22.58
C ALA A 13 16.24 45.80 21.40
N VAL A 14 17.44 45.99 20.83
CA VAL A 14 17.98 45.11 19.78
C VAL A 14 18.23 43.70 20.32
N SER A 15 18.73 43.51 21.56
CA SER A 15 18.89 42.16 22.11
C SER A 15 17.55 41.48 22.40
N MET A 16 16.53 42.20 22.87
CA MET A 16 15.18 41.64 23.03
C MET A 16 14.51 41.32 21.68
N LEU A 17 14.71 42.16 20.65
CA LEU A 17 14.20 41.90 19.30
C LEU A 17 14.95 40.74 18.62
N CYS A 18 16.25 40.57 18.86
CA CYS A 18 17.01 39.39 18.45
C CYS A 18 16.69 38.13 19.28
N GLN A 19 16.01 38.24 20.43
CA GLN A 19 15.41 37.10 21.13
C GLN A 19 13.99 36.77 20.65
N TYR A 20 13.37 37.67 19.87
CA TYR A 20 12.06 37.46 19.22
C TYR A 20 12.15 37.15 17.72
N ALA A 21 13.31 37.34 17.10
CA ALA A 21 13.60 36.92 15.73
C ALA A 21 14.40 35.60 15.74
N HIS A 22 13.97 34.62 14.94
CA HIS A 22 14.48 33.24 14.96
C HIS A 22 14.26 32.48 16.29
N SER A 23 13.01 32.47 16.75
CA SER A 23 12.45 31.16 17.13
C SER A 23 12.19 30.37 15.84
N GLU A 24 13.22 29.76 15.27
CA GLU A 24 12.98 28.70 14.30
C GLU A 24 12.34 27.53 15.05
N ASN A 25 11.11 27.17 14.67
CA ASN A 25 10.42 26.02 15.24
C ASN A 25 11.12 24.75 14.75
N HIS A 26 12.20 24.38 15.43
CA HIS A 26 12.98 23.19 15.17
C HIS A 26 12.09 21.97 15.37
N VAL A 27 11.72 21.32 14.26
CA VAL A 27 10.88 20.12 14.24
C VAL A 27 11.55 19.03 15.06
N ARG A 28 10.87 18.48 16.06
CA ARG A 28 11.36 17.38 16.88
C ARG A 28 10.82 16.06 16.31
N ARG A 29 11.42 14.91 16.69
CA ARG A 29 10.88 13.59 16.30
C ARG A 29 9.41 13.40 16.69
N THR A 30 9.00 13.91 17.86
CA THR A 30 7.60 13.90 18.32
C THR A 30 6.65 14.80 17.51
N ASP A 31 7.18 15.76 16.74
CA ASP A 31 6.38 16.50 15.77
C ASP A 31 6.18 15.70 14.47
N VAL A 32 6.93 14.61 14.27
CA VAL A 32 6.73 13.62 13.21
C VAL A 32 5.78 12.53 13.71
N VAL A 33 6.19 11.71 14.69
CA VAL A 33 5.33 10.70 15.34
C VAL A 33 5.55 10.73 16.86
N ASP A 34 4.46 10.71 17.62
CA ASP A 34 4.45 10.56 19.08
C ASP A 34 3.47 9.45 19.48
N ASN A 35 4.02 8.29 19.83
CA ASN A 35 3.27 7.10 20.26
C ASN A 35 3.26 6.91 21.79
N SER A 36 3.51 7.97 22.56
CA SER A 36 3.52 7.91 24.03
C SER A 36 2.13 7.91 24.68
N GLY A 37 1.09 8.30 23.92
CA GLY A 37 -0.31 8.26 24.33
C GLY A 37 -1.06 7.01 23.88
N SER A 38 -2.38 7.00 24.05
CA SER A 38 -3.28 6.02 23.44
C SER A 38 -3.70 6.45 22.03
N GLU A 39 -3.67 5.54 21.06
CA GLU A 39 -4.19 5.81 19.71
C GLU A 39 -5.70 6.10 19.69
N TYR A 40 -6.11 7.04 18.86
CA TYR A 40 -7.49 7.29 18.48
C TYR A 40 -7.56 7.87 17.06
N GLU A 41 -8.72 7.79 16.41
CA GLU A 41 -8.92 8.35 15.07
C GLU A 41 -9.15 9.86 15.12
N THR A 42 -8.52 10.61 14.21
CA THR A 42 -8.63 12.08 14.09
C THR A 42 -8.65 12.51 12.62
N GLY A 43 -9.16 13.70 12.32
CA GLY A 43 -9.11 14.31 10.97
C GLY A 43 -8.04 15.40 10.88
N LEU A 44 -7.72 15.88 9.68
CA LEU A 44 -7.02 17.15 9.50
C LEU A 44 -8.03 18.30 9.65
N GLY A 45 -7.60 19.44 10.20
CA GLY A 45 -8.43 20.64 10.30
C GLY A 45 -7.75 21.87 9.70
N ASP A 46 -8.44 23.01 9.71
CA ASP A 46 -7.99 24.28 9.13
C ASP A 46 -6.56 24.66 9.52
N ALA A 47 -6.16 24.39 10.76
CA ALA A 47 -4.83 24.67 11.27
C ALA A 47 -3.72 23.80 10.65
N ASP A 48 -4.04 22.61 10.13
CA ASP A 48 -3.11 21.74 9.39
C ASP A 48 -2.96 22.23 7.95
N PHE A 49 -4.06 22.58 7.28
CA PHE A 49 -4.04 23.15 5.92
C PHE A 49 -3.41 24.56 5.87
N ALA A 50 -3.64 25.38 6.89
CA ALA A 50 -2.94 26.67 7.03
C ALA A 50 -1.42 26.46 7.17
N ARG A 51 -0.98 25.46 7.96
CA ARG A 51 0.43 25.05 8.04
C ARG A 51 0.95 24.55 6.70
N ALA A 52 0.21 23.69 5.99
CA ALA A 52 0.62 23.12 4.71
C ALA A 52 1.06 24.17 3.67
N SER A 53 0.39 25.34 3.63
CA SER A 53 0.76 26.44 2.72
C SER A 53 2.10 27.13 3.00
N THR A 54 2.70 26.89 4.18
CA THR A 54 3.92 27.58 4.65
C THR A 54 4.99 26.65 5.22
N MET A 55 4.67 25.37 5.45
CA MET A 55 5.57 24.37 6.00
C MET A 55 6.64 24.01 4.97
N LYS A 56 7.89 24.00 5.42
CA LYS A 56 9.02 23.48 4.65
C LYS A 56 9.28 22.04 5.08
N THR A 57 9.61 21.19 4.10
CA THR A 57 10.16 19.86 4.38
C THR A 57 11.48 19.99 5.15
N VAL A 58 11.67 19.14 6.17
CA VAL A 58 12.93 19.03 6.91
C VAL A 58 13.64 17.74 6.56
N ASN A 59 14.97 17.72 6.69
CA ASN A 59 15.74 16.50 6.53
C ASN A 59 15.51 15.59 7.74
N LEU A 60 14.65 14.58 7.59
CA LEU A 60 14.30 13.63 8.66
C LEU A 60 15.54 12.89 9.25
N THR A 61 16.62 12.72 8.48
CA THR A 61 17.85 12.08 8.98
C THR A 61 18.53 12.89 10.10
N GLU A 62 18.38 14.22 10.11
CA GLU A 62 18.87 15.09 11.19
C GLU A 62 18.09 14.88 12.51
N LEU A 63 16.90 14.28 12.44
CA LEU A 63 16.09 13.88 13.61
C LEU A 63 16.38 12.45 14.09
N ASN A 64 17.41 11.81 13.53
CA ASN A 64 17.74 10.38 13.67
C ASN A 64 16.61 9.44 13.23
N ILE A 65 15.78 9.87 12.27
CA ILE A 65 14.78 9.02 11.61
C ILE A 65 15.46 8.36 10.40
N GLU A 66 15.30 7.05 10.27
CA GLU A 66 15.75 6.31 9.08
C GLU A 66 14.81 6.62 7.92
N VAL A 67 15.33 7.26 6.87
CA VAL A 67 14.57 7.63 5.68
C VAL A 67 14.59 6.48 4.69
N ILE A 68 13.40 6.03 4.28
CA ILE A 68 13.26 5.00 3.26
C ILE A 68 13.53 5.65 1.90
N LEU A 69 14.68 5.33 1.31
CA LEU A 69 15.17 5.93 0.06
C LEU A 69 14.27 5.62 -1.16
N ASP A 70 13.52 4.52 -1.10
CA ASP A 70 12.52 4.14 -2.08
C ASP A 70 11.42 3.36 -1.35
N PRO A 71 10.20 3.93 -1.18
CA PRO A 71 9.11 3.28 -0.42
C PRO A 71 8.73 1.92 -1.01
N THR A 72 8.87 1.77 -2.32
CA THR A 72 8.52 0.60 -3.14
C THR A 72 9.39 -0.63 -2.93
N GLN A 73 10.21 -0.65 -1.87
CA GLN A 73 11.08 -1.76 -1.48
C GLN A 73 10.75 -2.34 -0.10
N GLY A 74 9.47 -2.26 0.30
CA GLY A 74 8.91 -2.94 1.46
C GLY A 74 8.76 -4.46 1.30
N LYS A 75 7.93 -5.08 2.14
CA LYS A 75 7.73 -6.55 2.23
C LYS A 75 6.38 -7.04 1.68
N ARG A 76 5.63 -6.18 0.99
CA ARG A 76 4.29 -6.48 0.44
C ARG A 76 4.40 -6.90 -1.04
N THR A 77 3.27 -7.00 -1.74
CA THR A 77 3.32 -7.17 -3.20
C THR A 77 3.88 -5.88 -3.80
N GLU A 78 4.81 -5.99 -4.76
CA GLU A 78 5.50 -4.83 -5.34
C GLU A 78 6.15 -3.91 -4.28
N GLY A 79 6.49 -4.46 -3.11
CA GLY A 79 7.08 -3.73 -1.98
C GLY A 79 6.04 -3.20 -0.98
N ASP A 80 5.03 -2.48 -1.45
CA ASP A 80 4.13 -1.63 -0.67
C ASP A 80 2.63 -1.83 -0.97
N ILE A 81 2.25 -2.62 -1.98
CA ILE A 81 0.85 -2.91 -2.27
C ILE A 81 0.28 -4.01 -1.36
N VAL A 82 -0.79 -3.66 -0.65
CA VAL A 82 -1.62 -4.59 0.14
C VAL A 82 -2.78 -5.12 -0.69
N HIS A 83 -2.94 -6.44 -0.73
CA HIS A 83 -4.10 -7.09 -1.30
C HIS A 83 -5.08 -7.53 -0.21
N SER A 84 -6.29 -6.97 -0.26
CA SER A 84 -7.45 -7.54 0.45
C SER A 84 -7.82 -8.93 -0.10
N SER A 85 -8.54 -9.73 0.68
CA SER A 85 -9.05 -11.04 0.22
C SER A 85 -10.07 -10.93 -0.92
N SER A 86 -10.80 -9.81 -1.05
CA SER A 86 -11.63 -9.54 -2.24
C SER A 86 -10.77 -9.38 -3.49
N THR A 87 -9.60 -8.73 -3.40
CA THR A 87 -8.67 -8.57 -4.55
C THR A 87 -8.28 -9.90 -5.18
N LEU A 88 -8.17 -10.99 -4.40
CA LEU A 88 -7.87 -12.33 -4.93
C LEU A 88 -9.12 -13.07 -5.46
N ILE A 89 -10.30 -12.73 -4.95
CA ILE A 89 -11.58 -13.32 -5.36
C ILE A 89 -12.09 -12.74 -6.68
N ASP A 90 -11.87 -11.45 -6.91
CA ASP A 90 -12.44 -10.73 -8.05
C ASP A 90 -11.69 -11.02 -9.36
N VAL A 91 -10.36 -11.19 -9.28
CA VAL A 91 -9.47 -11.60 -10.39
C VAL A 91 -9.78 -13.01 -10.91
N ALA A 92 -10.49 -13.82 -10.12
CA ALA A 92 -10.92 -15.16 -10.49
C ALA A 92 -12.32 -15.23 -11.14
N ARG A 93 -12.98 -14.07 -11.42
CA ARG A 93 -14.42 -14.04 -11.73
C ARG A 93 -14.86 -13.55 -13.11
N ASP A 94 -14.16 -12.64 -13.77
CA ASP A 94 -14.66 -12.03 -15.02
C ASP A 94 -13.57 -11.82 -16.10
N PRO A 95 -13.53 -12.66 -17.16
CA PRO A 95 -12.64 -12.49 -18.32
C PRO A 95 -13.07 -11.42 -19.34
N ALA A 96 -14.19 -10.70 -19.14
CA ALA A 96 -14.78 -9.82 -20.16
C ALA A 96 -14.34 -8.34 -20.08
N LEU A 97 -13.42 -7.99 -19.16
CA LEU A 97 -12.92 -6.63 -18.93
C LEU A 97 -11.54 -6.46 -19.61
N ILE A 98 -11.39 -5.48 -20.51
CA ILE A 98 -10.33 -5.51 -21.55
C ILE A 98 -9.50 -4.21 -21.65
N GLY A 99 -8.16 -4.35 -21.67
CA GLY A 99 -7.14 -3.39 -22.10
C GLY A 99 -6.16 -2.95 -20.99
N LYS A 100 -5.70 -1.66 -21.02
CA LYS A 100 -5.64 -0.81 -19.78
C LYS A 100 -4.27 -1.10 -18.90
N ALA A 101 -3.54 -0.63 -17.78
CA ALA A 101 -3.16 0.27 -16.54
C ALA A 101 -3.75 0.48 -15.03
N ALA A 102 -4.53 1.49 -14.61
CA ALA A 102 -5.21 1.65 -13.28
C ALA A 102 -6.44 0.72 -12.98
N ILE A 103 -7.06 0.70 -11.79
CA ILE A 103 -8.20 -0.22 -11.56
C ILE A 103 -9.42 0.10 -12.45
N THR A 104 -9.82 -0.86 -13.30
CA THR A 104 -10.98 -0.78 -14.21
C THR A 104 -12.34 -1.04 -13.53
N LEU A 105 -12.32 -1.61 -12.33
CA LEU A 105 -13.47 -2.15 -11.63
C LEU A 105 -14.18 -1.05 -10.83
N SER A 106 -15.34 -0.59 -11.30
CA SER A 106 -16.04 0.60 -10.76
C SER A 106 -16.42 0.52 -9.27
N TYR A 107 -16.56 -0.67 -8.67
CA TYR A 107 -16.78 -0.80 -7.22
C TYR A 107 -15.49 -0.59 -6.39
N ARG A 108 -14.31 -0.64 -7.00
CA ARG A 108 -13.01 -0.32 -6.39
C ARG A 108 -12.62 1.15 -6.57
N MET A 109 -13.33 1.88 -7.42
CA MET A 109 -13.27 3.34 -7.42
C MET A 109 -13.98 3.88 -6.17
N TRP A 110 -13.57 5.06 -5.71
CA TRP A 110 -14.24 5.73 -4.60
C TRP A 110 -15.51 6.46 -5.07
N PRO A 111 -16.70 6.16 -4.49
CA PRO A 111 -17.95 6.79 -4.89
C PRO A 111 -17.90 8.32 -4.81
N ASN A 112 -18.50 8.97 -5.80
CA ASN A 112 -18.56 10.44 -5.91
C ASN A 112 -17.19 11.16 -5.90
N ARG A 113 -16.08 10.43 -6.18
CA ARG A 113 -14.68 10.91 -6.07
C ARG A 113 -14.23 11.25 -4.64
N ARG A 114 -15.04 10.96 -3.63
CA ARG A 114 -14.74 11.26 -2.22
C ARG A 114 -14.07 10.06 -1.58
N ILE A 115 -12.89 10.29 -0.99
CA ILE A 115 -12.11 9.31 -0.23
C ILE A 115 -12.18 9.72 1.25
N PRO A 116 -13.05 9.09 2.06
CA PRO A 116 -13.12 9.37 3.48
C PRO A 116 -11.84 8.86 4.14
N TYR A 117 -11.23 9.65 5.02
CA TYR A 117 -10.05 9.24 5.77
C TYR A 117 -10.14 9.53 7.27
N ALA A 118 -9.36 8.77 8.03
CA ALA A 118 -8.96 9.12 9.39
C ALA A 118 -7.43 9.02 9.50
N LEU A 119 -6.83 9.85 10.35
CA LEU A 119 -5.44 9.75 10.76
C LEU A 119 -5.36 9.11 12.16
N SER A 120 -4.27 8.39 12.40
CA SER A 120 -3.79 8.09 13.75
C SER A 120 -3.50 9.37 14.53
N SER A 121 -3.91 9.40 15.80
CA SER A 121 -3.56 10.48 16.74
C SER A 121 -2.06 10.59 17.03
N TYR A 122 -1.26 9.59 16.64
CA TYR A 122 0.20 9.62 16.79
C TYR A 122 0.91 10.57 15.82
N TYR A 123 0.25 11.08 14.76
CA TYR A 123 0.90 12.04 13.87
C TYR A 123 1.06 13.42 14.49
N GLY A 124 2.31 13.83 14.65
CA GLY A 124 2.66 15.14 15.20
C GLY A 124 2.40 16.31 14.23
N THR A 125 2.71 17.51 14.69
CA THR A 125 2.35 18.77 14.01
C THR A 125 3.02 18.97 12.65
N TYR A 126 4.17 18.35 12.39
CA TYR A 126 4.85 18.33 11.11
C TYR A 126 4.21 17.32 10.15
N SER A 127 4.04 16.06 10.57
CA SER A 127 3.43 15.01 9.72
C SER A 127 2.06 15.39 9.22
N ARG A 128 1.20 15.93 10.11
CA ARG A 128 -0.13 16.42 9.72
C ARG A 128 -0.06 17.57 8.71
N GLY A 129 0.96 18.42 8.79
CA GLY A 129 1.20 19.50 7.83
C GLY A 129 1.62 19.01 6.45
N ILE A 130 2.52 18.01 6.36
CA ILE A 130 2.93 17.42 5.07
C ILE A 130 1.79 16.58 4.45
N ILE A 131 1.04 15.82 5.24
CA ILE A 131 -0.15 15.08 4.74
C ILE A 131 -1.21 16.06 4.24
N ALA A 132 -1.45 17.17 4.95
CA ALA A 132 -2.34 18.24 4.50
C ALA A 132 -1.84 18.93 3.21
N GLN A 133 -0.51 19.04 3.00
CA GLN A 133 0.09 19.61 1.79
C GLN A 133 -0.18 18.74 0.56
N VAL A 134 -0.03 17.42 0.69
CA VAL A 134 -0.32 16.48 -0.41
C VAL A 134 -1.83 16.42 -0.71
N ILE A 135 -2.68 16.40 0.31
CA ILE A 135 -4.14 16.43 0.14
C ILE A 135 -4.59 17.74 -0.54
N ALA A 136 -3.99 18.88 -0.17
CA ALA A 136 -4.26 20.16 -0.85
C ALA A 136 -3.80 20.14 -2.33
N GLU A 137 -2.73 19.42 -2.68
CA GLU A 137 -2.35 19.24 -4.09
C GLU A 137 -3.34 18.37 -4.87
N TYR A 138 -3.87 17.30 -4.27
CA TYR A 138 -4.98 16.53 -4.87
C TYR A 138 -6.21 17.41 -5.12
N HIS A 139 -6.63 18.21 -4.13
CA HIS A 139 -7.78 19.12 -4.25
C HIS A 139 -7.56 20.24 -5.28
N ALA A 140 -6.32 20.68 -5.49
CA ALA A 140 -5.98 21.76 -6.43
C ALA A 140 -5.83 21.27 -7.88
N LYS A 141 -5.33 20.04 -8.09
CA LYS A 141 -4.98 19.50 -9.42
C LYS A 141 -5.92 18.40 -9.91
N THR A 142 -6.84 17.91 -9.07
CA THR A 142 -7.77 16.82 -9.43
C THR A 142 -9.17 17.05 -8.85
N CYS A 143 -10.15 16.27 -9.30
CA CYS A 143 -11.47 16.23 -8.67
C CYS A 143 -11.63 15.16 -7.57
N VAL A 144 -10.53 14.56 -7.11
CA VAL A 144 -10.52 13.58 -6.00
C VAL A 144 -10.49 14.32 -4.67
N LEU A 145 -11.48 14.03 -3.82
CA LEU A 145 -11.71 14.71 -2.55
C LEU A 145 -11.35 13.78 -1.39
N PHE A 146 -10.10 13.83 -0.94
CA PHE A 146 -9.74 13.31 0.38
C PHE A 146 -10.37 14.19 1.46
N GLU A 147 -11.29 13.65 2.25
CA GLU A 147 -12.01 14.37 3.30
C GLU A 147 -12.01 13.59 4.63
N PRO A 148 -12.01 14.25 5.80
CA PRO A 148 -12.22 13.57 7.07
C PRO A 148 -13.51 12.73 7.05
N LYS A 149 -13.42 11.50 7.55
CA LYS A 149 -14.57 10.60 7.64
C LYS A 149 -15.62 11.12 8.61
N THR A 150 -16.86 10.75 8.35
CA THR A 150 -18.02 10.94 9.24
C THR A 150 -18.31 9.64 10.00
N ASP A 151 -19.45 9.58 10.70
CA ASP A 151 -19.98 8.34 11.30
C ASP A 151 -20.77 7.48 10.28
N ASP A 152 -21.16 8.04 9.14
CA ASP A 152 -21.85 7.34 8.04
C ASP A 152 -20.87 6.69 7.04
N ASP A 153 -19.57 7.00 7.15
CA ASP A 153 -18.50 6.49 6.29
C ASP A 153 -17.99 5.11 6.75
N PHE A 154 -18.64 4.05 6.27
CA PHE A 154 -18.27 2.65 6.54
C PHE A 154 -16.98 2.20 5.82
N ASP A 155 -16.72 2.74 4.62
CA ASP A 155 -15.49 2.50 3.88
C ASP A 155 -14.59 3.74 4.01
N TYR A 156 -13.37 3.60 4.53
CA TYR A 156 -12.46 4.73 4.72
C TYR A 156 -10.99 4.30 4.80
N VAL A 157 -10.09 5.21 4.42
CA VAL A 157 -8.65 5.03 4.57
C VAL A 157 -8.22 5.44 5.98
N PHE A 158 -7.62 4.54 6.74
CA PHE A 158 -6.95 4.88 8.00
C PHE A 158 -5.46 5.06 7.78
N ILE A 159 -5.01 6.31 7.82
CA ILE A 159 -3.62 6.69 7.69
C ILE A 159 -2.97 6.53 9.07
N THR A 160 -1.96 5.66 9.23
CA THR A 160 -1.38 5.31 10.54
C THR A 160 0.11 4.89 10.45
N PRO A 161 0.96 5.18 11.46
CA PRO A 161 2.39 4.89 11.38
C PRO A 161 2.71 3.43 11.76
N LEU A 162 2.47 2.50 10.81
CA LEU A 162 2.75 1.06 10.95
C LEU A 162 4.15 0.70 10.38
N ASP A 163 4.32 -0.53 9.87
CA ASP A 163 5.58 -1.10 9.41
C ASP A 163 5.99 -0.63 7.99
N GLY A 164 6.37 0.65 7.88
CA GLY A 164 6.93 1.25 6.67
C GLY A 164 5.91 2.11 5.91
N CYS A 165 6.03 2.12 4.58
CA CYS A 165 5.09 2.78 3.68
C CYS A 165 4.32 1.67 2.95
N TYR A 166 2.98 1.75 2.91
CA TYR A 166 2.13 0.85 2.11
C TYR A 166 0.68 1.32 2.03
N SER A 167 -0.02 0.84 1.00
CA SER A 167 -1.42 1.19 0.73
C SER A 167 -2.19 0.04 0.10
N SER A 168 -3.53 0.12 0.16
CA SER A 168 -4.41 -0.77 -0.62
C SER A 168 -4.84 -0.04 -1.90
N ILE A 169 -4.84 -0.74 -3.04
CA ILE A 169 -5.18 -0.09 -4.32
C ILE A 169 -6.68 0.10 -4.44
N GLY A 170 -7.11 1.35 -4.57
CA GLY A 170 -8.53 1.74 -4.61
C GLY A 170 -9.27 1.47 -3.30
N ARG A 171 -10.60 1.48 -3.36
CA ARG A 171 -11.51 1.08 -2.28
C ARG A 171 -11.59 -0.44 -2.20
N VAL A 172 -11.09 -1.04 -1.11
CA VAL A 172 -11.25 -2.47 -0.83
C VAL A 172 -12.46 -2.80 0.05
N GLY A 173 -12.98 -1.79 0.76
CA GLY A 173 -14.18 -1.87 1.61
C GLY A 173 -13.85 -1.99 3.11
N GLY A 174 -14.68 -1.37 3.95
CA GLY A 174 -14.42 -1.19 5.38
C GLY A 174 -13.32 -0.18 5.68
N LYS A 175 -12.81 -0.21 6.91
CA LYS A 175 -11.54 0.43 7.27
C LYS A 175 -10.40 -0.26 6.51
N GLN A 176 -9.68 0.48 5.68
CA GLN A 176 -8.45 0.02 5.02
C GLN A 176 -7.25 0.84 5.50
N ASP A 177 -6.24 0.17 6.02
CA ASP A 177 -5.06 0.86 6.56
C ASP A 177 -4.10 1.28 5.43
N LEU A 178 -3.56 2.49 5.54
CA LEU A 178 -2.49 3.06 4.73
C LEU A 178 -1.37 3.47 5.69
N SER A 179 -0.21 2.84 5.55
CA SER A 179 0.92 3.06 6.44
C SER A 179 1.79 4.22 5.99
N LEU A 180 2.07 5.15 6.91
CA LEU A 180 3.15 6.12 6.77
C LEU A 180 3.95 6.16 8.08
N ALA A 181 4.97 5.30 8.18
CA ALA A 181 5.95 5.34 9.27
C ALA A 181 6.73 6.67 9.29
N GLU A 182 7.52 6.94 10.35
CA GLU A 182 8.33 8.17 10.48
C GLU A 182 9.15 8.51 9.23
N GLY A 183 9.80 7.51 8.61
CA GLY A 183 10.61 7.67 7.39
C GLY A 183 9.81 7.91 6.09
N CYS A 184 8.49 7.73 6.14
CA CYS A 184 7.58 7.95 5.01
C CYS A 184 7.03 9.39 4.94
N ILE A 185 7.35 10.25 5.92
CA ILE A 185 6.79 11.61 6.03
C ILE A 185 7.53 12.59 5.11
N GLN A 186 7.41 12.30 3.81
CA GLN A 186 7.98 13.05 2.69
C GLN A 186 6.89 13.24 1.64
N PHE A 187 6.87 14.40 0.97
CA PHE A 187 5.78 14.77 0.07
C PHE A 187 5.51 13.69 -0.99
N GLY A 188 6.54 13.25 -1.73
CA GLY A 188 6.35 12.27 -2.80
C GLY A 188 5.98 10.86 -2.32
N THR A 189 6.47 10.43 -1.16
CA THR A 189 6.05 9.16 -0.55
C THR A 189 4.57 9.19 -0.19
N ILE A 190 4.11 10.26 0.47
CA ILE A 190 2.69 10.41 0.84
C ILE A 190 1.81 10.51 -0.42
N ALA A 191 2.26 11.24 -1.44
CA ALA A 191 1.58 11.36 -2.73
C ALA A 191 1.40 10.00 -3.43
N HIS A 192 2.45 9.16 -3.42
CA HIS A 192 2.47 7.81 -3.96
C HIS A 192 1.48 6.87 -3.24
N GLU A 193 1.54 6.78 -1.90
CA GLU A 193 0.64 5.91 -1.12
C GLU A 193 -0.84 6.31 -1.24
N LEU A 194 -1.10 7.63 -1.31
CA LEU A 194 -2.43 8.14 -1.61
C LEU A 194 -2.84 7.81 -3.06
N MET A 195 -1.92 7.81 -4.02
CA MET A 195 -2.22 7.50 -5.42
C MET A 195 -2.59 6.01 -5.61
N HIS A 196 -1.93 5.09 -4.90
CA HIS A 196 -2.43 3.72 -4.73
C HIS A 196 -3.87 3.72 -4.22
N SER A 197 -4.17 4.44 -3.13
CA SER A 197 -5.52 4.49 -2.57
C SER A 197 -6.57 5.06 -3.53
N THR A 198 -6.18 5.91 -4.49
CA THR A 198 -7.10 6.39 -5.55
C THR A 198 -7.39 5.33 -6.62
N GLY A 199 -6.52 4.34 -6.85
CA GLY A 199 -6.76 3.26 -7.82
C GLY A 199 -5.57 2.83 -8.69
N PHE A 200 -4.34 3.32 -8.45
CA PHE A 200 -3.19 3.07 -9.34
C PHE A 200 -2.24 1.97 -8.86
N PHE A 201 -1.80 1.14 -9.82
CA PHE A 201 -0.63 0.27 -9.68
C PHE A 201 0.65 1.01 -10.09
N HIS A 202 1.80 0.35 -9.98
CA HIS A 202 3.06 0.88 -10.46
C HIS A 202 3.18 0.99 -11.99
N GLU A 203 3.91 2.01 -12.45
CA GLU A 203 4.14 2.25 -13.88
C GLU A 203 4.99 1.13 -14.52
N GLN A 204 6.01 0.62 -13.83
CA GLN A 204 6.84 -0.48 -14.37
C GLN A 204 6.08 -1.81 -14.47
N SER A 205 4.86 -1.91 -13.95
CA SER A 205 4.04 -3.12 -13.99
C SER A 205 2.94 -3.07 -15.07
N ARG A 206 2.90 -1.99 -15.86
CA ARG A 206 2.03 -1.88 -17.05
C ARG A 206 2.29 -3.02 -18.04
N PRO A 207 1.28 -3.50 -18.79
CA PRO A 207 1.44 -4.56 -19.78
C PRO A 207 2.37 -4.17 -20.95
N ASP A 208 2.44 -2.87 -21.29
CA ASP A 208 3.29 -2.30 -22.36
C ASP A 208 4.72 -1.92 -21.90
N ARG A 209 5.05 -2.05 -20.60
CA ARG A 209 6.33 -1.59 -20.02
C ARG A 209 7.58 -2.13 -20.74
N ASP A 210 7.52 -3.34 -21.29
CA ASP A 210 8.65 -3.96 -22.00
C ASP A 210 9.00 -3.25 -23.31
N ASP A 211 8.17 -2.35 -23.85
CA ASP A 211 8.55 -1.48 -24.99
C ASP A 211 9.40 -0.27 -24.57
N TYR A 212 9.37 0.08 -23.28
CA TYR A 212 9.98 1.30 -22.71
C TYR A 212 11.15 1.03 -21.78
N ILE A 213 11.14 -0.07 -21.04
CA ILE A 213 12.20 -0.50 -20.12
C ILE A 213 12.66 -1.93 -20.40
N SER A 214 13.79 -2.32 -19.81
CA SER A 214 14.37 -3.68 -19.88
C SER A 214 14.73 -4.15 -18.47
N ILE A 215 14.04 -5.18 -17.98
CA ILE A 215 14.25 -5.74 -16.64
C ILE A 215 15.49 -6.64 -16.61
N GLN A 216 16.42 -6.35 -15.71
CA GLN A 216 17.69 -7.05 -15.53
C GLN A 216 17.56 -8.12 -14.43
N TYR A 217 16.87 -9.23 -14.73
CA TYR A 217 16.61 -10.34 -13.78
C TYR A 217 17.87 -11.02 -13.20
N GLN A 218 19.06 -10.74 -13.75
CA GLN A 218 20.36 -11.13 -13.20
C GLN A 218 20.86 -10.21 -12.06
N ASN A 219 20.31 -9.00 -11.93
CA ASN A 219 20.66 -8.04 -10.88
C ASN A 219 19.66 -8.06 -9.71
N ILE A 220 18.39 -8.41 -9.96
CA ILE A 220 17.34 -8.48 -8.93
C ILE A 220 17.61 -9.63 -7.93
N PHE A 221 17.36 -9.41 -6.64
CA PHE A 221 17.37 -10.48 -5.62
C PHE A 221 16.46 -11.65 -6.03
N PRO A 222 16.93 -12.92 -5.94
CA PRO A 222 16.15 -14.09 -6.33
C PRO A 222 14.71 -14.16 -5.80
N SER A 223 14.49 -13.76 -4.55
CA SER A 223 13.17 -13.75 -3.90
C SER A 223 12.23 -12.65 -4.40
N GLU A 224 12.78 -11.57 -4.96
CA GLU A 224 12.05 -10.35 -5.33
C GLU A 224 11.80 -10.22 -6.85
N ARG A 225 12.11 -11.26 -7.62
CA ARG A 225 11.89 -11.27 -9.07
C ARG A 225 10.42 -11.08 -9.47
N ASP A 226 9.48 -11.45 -8.62
CA ASP A 226 8.06 -11.30 -8.90
C ASP A 226 7.50 -9.90 -8.60
N GLN A 227 8.25 -9.06 -7.88
CA GLN A 227 7.96 -7.62 -7.73
C GLN A 227 8.11 -6.86 -9.08
N PHE A 228 8.63 -7.54 -10.12
CA PHE A 228 8.78 -7.03 -11.49
C PHE A 228 7.86 -7.76 -12.48
N ARG A 229 6.78 -8.37 -12.02
CA ARG A 229 5.75 -8.88 -12.93
C ARG A 229 5.10 -7.72 -13.69
N LYS A 230 4.44 -8.05 -14.80
CA LYS A 230 3.43 -7.18 -15.39
C LYS A 230 2.09 -7.70 -14.91
N TYR A 231 1.12 -6.81 -14.81
CA TYR A 231 -0.27 -7.24 -14.80
C TYR A 231 -0.74 -7.46 -16.24
N ASP A 232 -1.66 -8.40 -16.42
CA ASP A 232 -2.29 -8.66 -17.71
C ASP A 232 -3.23 -7.49 -18.09
N THR A 233 -3.64 -7.44 -19.37
CA THR A 233 -4.56 -6.42 -19.90
C THR A 233 -6.04 -6.68 -19.49
N ASP A 234 -6.26 -7.12 -18.26
CA ASP A 234 -7.56 -7.37 -17.62
C ASP A 234 -7.74 -6.57 -16.30
N MET A 235 -6.65 -6.31 -15.57
CA MET A 235 -6.63 -5.82 -14.18
C MET A 235 -6.59 -4.27 -14.01
N ILE A 236 -6.31 -3.55 -15.10
CA ILE A 236 -5.37 -2.42 -15.12
C ILE A 236 -5.85 -1.52 -16.32
N ASP A 237 -6.00 -0.14 -16.29
CA ASP A 237 -6.20 1.10 -17.21
C ASP A 237 -5.08 2.16 -17.54
N THR A 238 -4.49 2.11 -18.76
CA THR A 238 -3.50 3.08 -19.29
C THR A 238 -4.12 4.44 -19.59
N LEU A 239 -5.44 4.53 -19.70
CA LEU A 239 -6.20 5.76 -19.96
C LEU A 239 -5.76 6.47 -21.26
N GLY A 240 -5.14 5.73 -22.17
CA GLY A 240 -4.53 6.23 -23.40
C GLY A 240 -3.28 7.09 -23.19
N GLU A 241 -2.68 7.08 -21.99
CA GLU A 241 -1.46 7.84 -21.69
C GLU A 241 -0.18 7.11 -22.11
N PRO A 242 0.85 7.86 -22.55
CA PRO A 242 2.20 7.32 -22.73
C PRO A 242 2.73 6.61 -21.48
N TYR A 243 3.75 5.78 -21.66
CA TYR A 243 4.56 5.28 -20.55
C TYR A 243 5.40 6.42 -19.96
N ASP A 244 5.32 6.62 -18.65
CA ASP A 244 5.93 7.74 -17.98
C ASP A 244 7.06 7.34 -17.03
N TYR A 245 8.30 7.48 -17.50
CA TYR A 245 9.50 7.31 -16.67
C TYR A 245 9.55 8.29 -15.48
N GLY A 246 8.89 9.45 -15.58
CA GLY A 246 8.82 10.47 -14.52
C GLY A 246 7.71 10.24 -13.51
N SER A 247 6.88 9.20 -13.69
CA SER A 247 5.75 8.92 -12.81
C SER A 247 6.20 8.70 -11.38
N ILE A 248 5.46 9.28 -10.44
CA ILE A 248 5.66 9.04 -9.01
C ILE A 248 5.42 7.56 -8.65
N MET A 249 4.66 6.84 -9.48
CA MET A 249 4.38 5.40 -9.37
C MET A 249 5.43 4.52 -10.07
N HIS A 250 6.57 5.07 -10.51
CA HIS A 250 7.65 4.27 -11.09
C HIS A 250 8.68 3.85 -10.02
N TYR A 251 9.17 2.62 -10.07
CA TYR A 251 10.35 2.15 -9.31
C TYR A 251 11.63 2.91 -9.67
N GLY A 252 12.58 3.00 -8.74
CA GLY A 252 13.96 3.42 -9.03
C GLY A 252 14.72 2.41 -9.90
N PRO A 253 15.77 2.85 -10.63
CA PRO A 253 16.51 1.98 -11.55
C PRO A 253 17.23 0.81 -10.86
N THR A 254 17.46 0.89 -9.55
CA THR A 254 18.13 -0.13 -8.72
C THR A 254 17.19 -0.83 -7.73
N ALA A 255 15.87 -0.74 -7.91
CA ALA A 255 14.91 -1.39 -7.01
C ALA A 255 15.20 -2.89 -6.83
N PHE A 256 15.19 -3.40 -5.59
CA PHE A 256 15.50 -4.78 -5.23
C PHE A 256 16.82 -5.33 -5.81
N SER A 257 17.82 -4.47 -6.04
CA SER A 257 19.12 -4.87 -6.58
C SER A 257 19.97 -5.65 -5.57
N SER A 258 20.38 -6.86 -5.95
CA SER A 258 21.25 -7.75 -5.16
C SER A 258 22.74 -7.41 -5.25
N ASN A 259 23.13 -6.55 -6.19
CA ASN A 259 24.52 -6.25 -6.53
C ASN A 259 24.81 -4.75 -6.76
N GLY A 260 23.83 -3.88 -6.45
CA GLY A 260 23.91 -2.43 -6.66
C GLY A 260 23.87 -1.98 -8.13
N GLN A 261 23.70 -2.90 -9.08
CA GLN A 261 23.54 -2.58 -10.50
C GLN A 261 22.06 -2.33 -10.84
N PRO A 262 21.75 -1.59 -11.92
CA PRO A 262 20.37 -1.34 -12.32
C PRO A 262 19.58 -2.62 -12.59
N THR A 263 18.42 -2.74 -11.96
CA THR A 263 17.41 -3.78 -12.18
C THR A 263 16.40 -3.36 -13.26
N ILE A 264 16.23 -2.04 -13.47
CA ILE A 264 15.48 -1.47 -14.59
C ILE A 264 16.41 -0.60 -15.43
N VAL A 265 16.39 -0.80 -16.75
CA VAL A 265 17.14 0.03 -17.73
C VAL A 265 16.17 0.65 -18.72
N ALA A 266 16.17 1.98 -18.83
CA ALA A 266 15.37 2.70 -19.82
C ALA A 266 15.88 2.44 -21.25
N LYS A 267 14.95 2.31 -22.20
CA LYS A 267 15.24 2.25 -23.65
C LYS A 267 15.35 3.63 -24.29
N GLN A 268 14.86 4.67 -23.62
CA GLN A 268 14.93 6.08 -24.05
C GLN A 268 15.83 6.88 -23.11
N SER A 269 16.61 7.82 -23.67
CA SER A 269 17.46 8.72 -22.88
C SER A 269 16.64 9.74 -22.11
N GLY A 270 17.05 10.05 -20.88
CA GLY A 270 16.28 10.80 -19.88
C GLY A 270 15.52 9.87 -18.93
N GLY A 271 15.14 8.67 -19.39
CA GLY A 271 14.42 7.68 -18.58
C GLY A 271 15.27 7.05 -17.47
N GLU A 272 16.60 7.21 -17.50
CA GLU A 272 17.50 6.76 -16.42
C GLU A 272 17.26 7.45 -15.06
N LYS A 273 16.42 8.49 -15.02
CA LYS A 273 16.02 9.24 -13.82
C LYS A 273 14.70 8.76 -13.18
N MET A 274 14.21 7.61 -13.60
CA MET A 274 13.00 6.97 -13.05
C MET A 274 13.08 6.77 -11.53
N GLY A 275 11.92 6.73 -10.86
CA GLY A 275 11.84 6.56 -9.40
C GLY A 275 11.99 7.85 -8.60
N GLN A 276 11.65 9.00 -9.20
CA GLN A 276 11.57 10.28 -8.49
C GLN A 276 10.49 10.25 -7.38
N ARG A 277 10.71 11.00 -6.31
CA ARG A 277 9.78 11.18 -5.17
C ARG A 277 9.64 12.66 -4.79
N ASP A 278 9.75 13.55 -5.78
CA ASP A 278 9.64 15.00 -5.63
C ASP A 278 8.17 15.46 -5.66
N GLY A 279 7.34 14.85 -6.53
CA GLY A 279 5.92 15.16 -6.69
C GLY A 279 5.27 14.41 -7.85
N PHE A 280 4.03 14.75 -8.21
CA PHE A 280 3.36 14.13 -9.36
C PHE A 280 3.95 14.59 -10.69
N SER A 281 3.96 13.70 -11.69
CA SER A 281 4.10 14.12 -13.09
C SER A 281 2.78 14.66 -13.66
N ASP A 282 2.85 15.36 -14.79
CA ASP A 282 1.65 15.76 -15.54
C ASP A 282 0.83 14.52 -15.97
N PHE A 283 1.50 13.39 -16.27
CA PHE A 283 0.82 12.15 -16.63
C PHE A 283 0.15 11.46 -15.43
N ASP A 284 0.72 11.53 -14.22
CA ASP A 284 0.07 11.03 -13.01
C ASP A 284 -1.26 11.77 -12.76
N LEU A 285 -1.24 13.10 -12.88
CA LEU A 285 -2.42 13.94 -12.72
C LEU A 285 -3.44 13.72 -13.84
N ASN A 286 -3.01 13.59 -15.09
CA ASN A 286 -3.89 13.25 -16.21
C ASN A 286 -4.51 11.85 -16.05
N LYS A 287 -3.75 10.87 -15.56
CA LYS A 287 -4.25 9.53 -15.20
C LYS A 287 -5.32 9.63 -14.11
N ILE A 288 -5.07 10.31 -12.98
CA ILE A 288 -6.08 10.48 -11.91
C ILE A 288 -7.33 11.19 -12.44
N ASN A 289 -7.16 12.28 -13.20
CA ASN A 289 -8.27 13.06 -13.74
C ASN A 289 -9.12 12.28 -14.76
N LYS A 290 -8.49 11.48 -15.64
CA LYS A 290 -9.20 10.57 -16.56
C LYS A 290 -9.88 9.41 -15.82
N HIS A 291 -9.23 8.83 -14.80
CA HIS A 291 -9.79 7.72 -14.04
C HIS A 291 -11.10 8.12 -13.33
N TYR A 292 -11.18 9.36 -12.85
CA TYR A 292 -12.31 9.87 -12.07
C TYR A 292 -13.30 10.74 -12.89
N ASP A 293 -13.19 10.81 -14.22
CA ASP A 293 -13.99 11.65 -15.12
C ASP A 293 -13.98 13.15 -14.75
N CYS A 294 -12.84 13.67 -14.31
CA CYS A 294 -12.71 15.05 -13.87
C CYS A 294 -12.82 16.04 -15.04
N ASN A 295 -13.69 17.05 -14.89
CA ASN A 295 -13.81 18.14 -15.85
C ASN A 295 -12.57 19.06 -15.77
N VAL A 296 -11.51 18.72 -16.48
CA VAL A 296 -10.30 19.54 -16.64
C VAL A 296 -10.31 20.32 -17.97
N ASN A 297 -9.66 21.48 -17.98
CA ASN A 297 -9.43 22.25 -19.19
C ASN A 297 -8.26 21.66 -20.02
N GLY A 298 -7.98 22.24 -21.19
CA GLY A 298 -6.90 21.79 -22.09
C GLY A 298 -5.47 21.97 -21.55
N HIS A 299 -5.32 22.37 -20.28
CA HIS A 299 -4.06 22.51 -19.56
C HIS A 299 -4.03 21.71 -18.24
N GLY A 300 -5.01 20.83 -18.00
CA GLY A 300 -5.06 19.95 -16.82
C GLY A 300 -5.63 20.58 -15.54
N GLU A 301 -6.06 21.84 -15.59
CA GLU A 301 -6.64 22.57 -14.46
C GLU A 301 -8.17 22.37 -14.39
N LEU A 302 -8.73 22.27 -13.18
CA LEU A 302 -10.14 21.95 -12.96
C LEU A 302 -11.10 23.07 -13.45
N ILE A 303 -12.15 22.69 -14.19
CA ILE A 303 -13.22 23.59 -14.61
C ILE A 303 -14.26 23.70 -13.50
N THR A 304 -14.06 24.67 -12.61
CA THR A 304 -14.98 24.98 -11.50
C THR A 304 -16.32 25.53 -12.02
N THR A 305 -17.27 24.64 -12.30
CA THR A 305 -18.67 24.99 -12.60
C THR A 305 -19.43 25.25 -11.31
N THR A 306 -19.69 26.53 -11.01
CA THR A 306 -20.34 26.95 -9.77
C THR A 306 -21.86 26.77 -9.79
N GLU A 307 -22.34 25.52 -9.67
CA GLU A 307 -23.75 25.22 -9.39
C GLU A 307 -23.89 24.58 -8.00
N ALA A 308 -24.47 25.33 -7.06
CA ALA A 308 -24.65 24.90 -5.67
C ALA A 308 -25.90 24.02 -5.52
N VAL A 309 -25.72 22.69 -5.55
CA VAL A 309 -26.79 21.73 -5.27
C VAL A 309 -27.01 21.61 -3.76
N SER A 310 -28.09 22.20 -3.26
CA SER A 310 -28.47 22.09 -1.85
C SER A 310 -29.24 20.80 -1.56
N VAL A 311 -28.76 20.02 -0.59
CA VAL A 311 -29.43 18.81 -0.09
C VAL A 311 -29.62 18.93 1.42
N SER A 312 -30.83 18.66 1.91
CA SER A 312 -31.16 18.69 3.35
C SER A 312 -31.10 17.28 3.96
N PRO A 313 -30.57 17.11 5.18
CA PRO A 313 -30.45 15.80 5.81
C PRO A 313 -31.81 15.29 6.33
N THR A 314 -32.01 13.97 6.26
CA THR A 314 -33.13 13.29 6.94
C THR A 314 -32.58 12.17 7.81
N THR A 315 -32.93 12.15 9.09
CA THR A 315 -32.29 11.28 10.09
C THR A 315 -33.02 9.97 10.32
N ARG A 316 -32.29 8.87 10.51
CA ARG A 316 -32.76 7.75 11.35
C ARG A 316 -31.61 6.94 11.94
N SER A 317 -31.65 6.69 13.25
CA SER A 317 -30.63 5.95 14.00
C SER A 317 -31.19 4.63 14.54
N SER A 318 -30.34 3.60 14.59
CA SER A 318 -30.49 2.45 15.50
C SER A 318 -29.13 1.75 15.72
N ARG A 319 -28.72 1.59 16.98
CA ARG A 319 -27.45 0.94 17.38
C ARG A 319 -27.60 -0.58 17.52
N ILE A 320 -26.52 -1.33 17.29
CA ILE A 320 -26.24 -2.64 17.92
C ILE A 320 -24.76 -2.62 18.39
N SER A 321 -24.42 -3.37 19.43
CA SER A 321 -23.16 -3.26 20.20
C SER A 321 -22.30 -4.53 20.19
N PHE A 322 -20.97 -4.35 20.30
CA PHE A 322 -19.95 -5.41 20.41
C PHE A 322 -19.45 -5.61 21.85
N PRO A 323 -18.77 -6.74 22.14
CA PRO A 323 -17.81 -6.85 23.23
C PRO A 323 -16.39 -7.31 22.82
N GLU A 324 -15.43 -6.78 23.58
CA GLU A 324 -13.99 -7.09 23.74
C GLU A 324 -13.64 -8.56 24.13
N SER A 325 -12.38 -9.06 24.15
CA SER A 325 -11.06 -8.66 23.56
C SER A 325 -9.93 -9.66 23.96
N THR A 326 -8.66 -9.38 23.55
CA THR A 326 -7.37 -9.72 24.24
C THR A 326 -6.85 -11.22 24.22
N PRO A 327 -5.55 -11.55 24.53
CA PRO A 327 -4.55 -11.76 23.45
C PRO A 327 -3.45 -12.87 23.71
N MET A 328 -2.35 -12.82 22.92
CA MET A 328 -0.95 -13.26 23.18
C MET A 328 -0.43 -14.67 22.78
N THR A 329 0.63 -14.65 21.95
CA THR A 329 1.88 -15.48 21.98
C THR A 329 1.84 -17.03 21.89
N GLY A 330 2.82 -17.70 21.26
CA GLY A 330 3.93 -17.21 20.43
C GLY A 330 5.10 -18.20 20.23
N LEU A 331 5.78 -18.09 19.08
CA LEU A 331 7.18 -18.44 18.76
C LEU A 331 7.75 -19.84 19.15
N SER A 332 8.16 -20.65 18.15
CA SER A 332 9.58 -20.90 17.80
C SER A 332 9.81 -22.16 16.92
N THR A 333 10.95 -22.20 16.23
CA THR A 333 11.33 -23.09 15.12
C THR A 333 12.19 -24.31 15.51
N VAL A 334 12.30 -25.28 14.58
CA VAL A 334 13.54 -25.80 13.94
C VAL A 334 13.21 -27.12 13.21
N GLY A 335 13.69 -27.37 11.98
CA GLY A 335 13.42 -28.68 11.32
C GLY A 335 13.97 -28.97 9.91
N GLY A 336 14.02 -27.99 8.98
CA GLY A 336 14.70 -28.18 7.68
C GLY A 336 14.04 -29.14 6.66
N GLU A 337 12.72 -29.03 6.44
CA GLU A 337 12.05 -29.75 5.34
C GLU A 337 12.51 -29.29 3.93
N CYS A 338 12.18 -30.07 2.89
CA CYS A 338 12.17 -29.57 1.51
C CYS A 338 10.99 -28.59 1.32
N VAL A 339 11.20 -27.34 1.73
CA VAL A 339 10.29 -26.21 1.55
C VAL A 339 10.52 -25.51 0.21
N ASP A 340 9.52 -24.75 -0.23
CA ASP A 340 9.74 -23.66 -1.18
C ASP A 340 10.53 -22.54 -0.49
N ALA A 341 11.52 -21.97 -1.18
CA ALA A 341 12.32 -20.86 -0.67
C ALA A 341 11.58 -19.51 -0.81
N SER A 342 10.54 -19.44 -1.66
CA SER A 342 9.58 -18.34 -1.68
C SER A 342 8.24 -18.79 -1.13
N TRP A 343 7.69 -18.02 -0.18
CA TRP A 343 6.34 -18.24 0.36
C TRP A 343 5.23 -18.09 -0.70
N LYS A 344 5.55 -17.45 -1.84
CA LYS A 344 4.62 -17.17 -2.94
C LYS A 344 4.44 -18.37 -3.89
N CYS A 345 5.22 -19.44 -3.74
CA CYS A 345 5.20 -20.58 -4.66
C CYS A 345 3.84 -21.30 -4.81
N PRO A 346 3.03 -21.51 -3.75
CA PRO A 346 1.67 -22.04 -3.90
C PRO A 346 0.75 -21.15 -4.75
N TYR A 347 0.96 -19.83 -4.74
CA TYR A 347 0.22 -18.88 -5.58
C TYR A 347 0.65 -18.96 -7.04
N TRP A 348 1.94 -19.23 -7.32
CA TRP A 348 2.47 -19.38 -8.68
C TRP A 348 1.99 -20.67 -9.39
N MET A 349 1.26 -21.55 -8.69
CA MET A 349 0.59 -22.72 -9.27
C MET A 349 -0.86 -22.45 -9.71
N LEU A 350 -1.48 -21.32 -9.33
CA LEU A 350 -2.94 -21.12 -9.45
C LEU A 350 -3.43 -20.58 -10.81
N ARG A 351 -2.54 -20.10 -11.69
CA ARG A 351 -2.80 -19.93 -13.13
C ARG A 351 -1.84 -20.85 -13.89
N ASP A 352 -2.37 -21.87 -14.56
CA ASP A 352 -1.68 -22.86 -15.41
C ASP A 352 -0.34 -23.39 -14.88
N ALA A 353 -0.39 -24.24 -13.84
CA ALA A 353 0.73 -24.83 -13.10
C ALA A 353 1.87 -25.49 -13.92
N LYS A 354 1.68 -25.73 -15.22
CA LYS A 354 2.76 -26.15 -16.14
C LYS A 354 3.64 -24.97 -16.56
N ALA A 355 3.03 -23.85 -16.95
CA ALA A 355 3.72 -22.73 -17.59
C ALA A 355 4.88 -22.19 -16.73
N TYR A 356 4.62 -21.93 -15.44
CA TYR A 356 5.61 -21.28 -14.57
C TYR A 356 6.79 -22.18 -14.17
N CYS A 357 6.54 -23.48 -13.96
CA CYS A 357 7.59 -24.46 -13.70
C CYS A 357 8.34 -24.88 -14.99
N GLU A 358 7.77 -24.64 -16.17
CA GLU A 358 8.41 -24.89 -17.46
C GLU A 358 9.18 -23.66 -17.99
N SER A 359 8.81 -22.43 -17.60
CA SER A 359 9.38 -21.17 -18.11
C SER A 359 10.67 -20.68 -17.43
N ASP A 360 10.87 -20.89 -16.11
CA ASP A 360 12.13 -20.56 -15.43
C ASP A 360 12.66 -21.75 -14.61
N GLU A 361 13.85 -22.23 -14.99
CA GLU A 361 14.54 -23.31 -14.30
C GLU A 361 14.97 -22.94 -12.87
N ASN A 362 15.20 -21.66 -12.59
CA ASN A 362 15.48 -21.19 -11.23
C ASN A 362 14.24 -21.37 -10.33
N VAL A 363 13.07 -20.99 -10.83
CA VAL A 363 11.81 -21.17 -10.10
C VAL A 363 11.56 -22.66 -9.88
N ARG A 364 11.74 -23.48 -10.91
CA ARG A 364 11.61 -24.94 -10.84
C ARG A 364 12.58 -25.62 -9.86
N GLN A 365 13.85 -25.22 -9.82
CA GLN A 365 14.92 -25.98 -9.14
C GLN A 365 15.45 -25.35 -7.84
N ARG A 366 15.19 -24.06 -7.60
CA ARG A 366 15.67 -23.32 -6.41
C ARG A 366 14.51 -22.75 -5.59
N ASP A 367 13.62 -21.98 -6.22
CA ASP A 367 12.69 -21.13 -5.47
C ASP A 367 11.41 -21.88 -5.06
N CYS A 368 10.86 -22.69 -5.95
CA CYS A 368 9.60 -23.42 -5.77
C CYS A 368 9.77 -24.94 -5.85
N ARG A 369 10.71 -25.50 -5.08
CA ARG A 369 11.09 -26.92 -5.17
C ARG A 369 10.00 -27.89 -4.70
N LYS A 370 9.19 -27.50 -3.72
CA LYS A 370 8.04 -28.28 -3.20
C LYS A 370 6.86 -28.13 -4.17
N SER A 371 6.54 -26.90 -4.55
CA SER A 371 5.43 -26.58 -5.46
C SER A 371 5.64 -27.11 -6.90
N CYS A 372 6.82 -26.96 -7.50
CA CYS A 372 7.15 -27.52 -8.82
C CYS A 372 7.58 -29.01 -8.79
N GLY A 373 7.46 -29.71 -7.66
CA GLY A 373 7.71 -31.15 -7.56
C GLY A 373 9.17 -31.60 -7.75
N THR A 374 10.15 -30.71 -7.57
CA THR A 374 11.60 -31.02 -7.72
C THR A 374 12.30 -31.37 -6.41
N CYS A 375 11.56 -31.58 -5.32
CA CYS A 375 11.99 -32.32 -4.14
C CYS A 375 12.22 -33.82 -4.45
N GLY A 376 13.19 -34.11 -5.34
CA GLY A 376 13.40 -35.43 -5.95
C GLY A 376 14.87 -35.85 -6.09
N GLY A 377 15.63 -35.81 -4.99
CA GLY A 377 16.92 -36.52 -4.88
C GLY A 377 16.70 -37.89 -4.27
N SER A 378 17.12 -38.97 -4.94
CA SER A 378 16.77 -40.34 -4.55
C SER A 378 17.39 -40.81 -3.23
N THR A 379 16.55 -41.20 -2.27
CA THR A 379 16.71 -42.46 -1.48
C THR A 379 15.38 -42.86 -0.83
N THR A 380 15.32 -44.05 -0.20
CA THR A 380 14.08 -44.84 -0.03
C THR A 380 13.77 -45.24 1.43
N VAL A 381 12.82 -46.16 1.62
CA VAL A 381 12.44 -46.90 2.85
C VAL A 381 11.61 -46.10 3.90
N PRO A 382 10.87 -46.73 4.86
CA PRO A 382 9.46 -47.11 4.61
C PRO A 382 8.45 -46.67 5.69
N SER A 383 7.17 -47.02 5.46
CA SER A 383 6.06 -46.88 6.42
C SER A 383 6.28 -47.57 7.78
N SER A 384 5.68 -47.00 8.83
CA SER A 384 5.21 -47.76 10.00
C SER A 384 3.90 -47.18 10.53
N THR A 385 3.07 -48.03 11.15
CA THR A 385 1.69 -47.71 11.58
C THR A 385 1.46 -48.22 13.00
N THR A 386 0.87 -47.40 13.89
CA THR A 386 -0.06 -47.84 14.97
C THR A 386 -0.73 -46.59 15.63
N PRO A 387 -1.88 -46.73 16.34
CA PRO A 387 -2.85 -45.63 16.42
C PRO A 387 -3.30 -45.17 17.83
N ALA A 388 -4.22 -44.20 17.80
CA ALA A 388 -5.32 -43.95 18.74
C ALA A 388 -5.07 -43.18 20.06
N SER A 389 -5.73 -42.01 20.15
CA SER A 389 -6.53 -41.60 21.31
C SER A 389 -7.57 -40.56 20.86
N GLN A 390 -8.83 -40.68 21.29
CA GLN A 390 -9.85 -39.64 21.05
C GLN A 390 -9.73 -38.51 22.08
N ASN A 391 -10.05 -37.27 21.70
CA ASN A 391 -10.19 -36.18 22.67
C ASN A 391 -11.24 -35.13 22.26
N GLN A 392 -11.79 -34.42 23.26
CA GLN A 392 -13.07 -33.71 23.18
C GLN A 392 -12.95 -32.27 22.65
N ASN A 393 -12.56 -32.08 21.38
CA ASN A 393 -12.69 -30.80 20.69
C ASN A 393 -12.76 -31.00 19.17
N CYS A 394 -13.96 -31.21 18.63
CA CYS A 394 -14.20 -31.18 17.19
C CYS A 394 -15.08 -29.98 16.84
N TYR A 395 -14.48 -28.99 16.20
CA TYR A 395 -15.09 -27.79 15.65
C TYR A 395 -14.32 -27.40 14.38
N ASP A 396 -14.91 -26.52 13.58
CA ASP A 396 -14.24 -25.95 12.41
C ASP A 396 -13.40 -24.74 12.82
N GLU A 397 -12.14 -24.68 12.38
CA GLU A 397 -11.20 -23.58 12.69
C GLU A 397 -11.41 -22.38 11.76
N PHE A 398 -11.97 -22.59 10.57
CA PHE A 398 -12.57 -21.53 9.76
C PHE A 398 -14.07 -21.39 10.03
N ASN A 399 -14.64 -20.24 9.64
CA ASN A 399 -16.06 -19.95 9.74
C ASN A 399 -16.90 -21.07 9.09
N SER A 400 -17.97 -21.53 9.76
CA SER A 400 -18.77 -22.67 9.28
C SER A 400 -19.33 -22.47 7.86
N ASN A 401 -19.68 -21.24 7.48
CA ASN A 401 -20.13 -20.93 6.11
C ASN A 401 -19.07 -21.22 5.01
N ILE A 402 -17.79 -21.29 5.38
CA ILE A 402 -16.69 -21.68 4.47
C ILE A 402 -16.50 -23.21 4.53
N CYS A 403 -16.48 -23.78 5.74
CA CYS A 403 -16.26 -25.21 5.94
C CYS A 403 -17.41 -26.09 5.41
N GLU A 404 -18.66 -25.74 5.68
CA GLU A 404 -19.86 -26.39 5.12
C GLU A 404 -19.84 -26.31 3.59
N LYS A 405 -19.38 -25.18 3.04
CA LYS A 405 -19.27 -24.98 1.59
C LYS A 405 -18.19 -25.86 0.97
N TRP A 406 -16.99 -25.92 1.56
CA TRP A 406 -15.91 -26.80 1.11
C TRP A 406 -16.29 -28.29 1.23
N ALA A 407 -17.05 -28.67 2.25
CA ALA A 407 -17.64 -30.00 2.36
C ALA A 407 -18.66 -30.27 1.24
N SER A 408 -19.57 -29.32 0.97
CA SER A 408 -20.63 -29.47 -0.05
C SER A 408 -20.11 -29.63 -1.48
N ILE A 409 -18.90 -29.15 -1.77
CA ILE A 409 -18.23 -29.26 -3.08
C ILE A 409 -17.15 -30.35 -3.15
N GLY A 410 -16.98 -31.14 -2.08
CA GLY A 410 -16.17 -32.36 -2.09
C GLY A 410 -14.71 -32.22 -1.64
N HIS A 411 -14.24 -31.03 -1.23
CA HIS A 411 -12.84 -30.82 -0.82
C HIS A 411 -12.41 -31.60 0.44
N CYS A 412 -13.37 -32.19 1.15
CA CYS A 412 -13.10 -33.15 2.22
C CYS A 412 -12.59 -34.52 1.72
N ALA A 413 -12.51 -34.77 0.41
CA ALA A 413 -12.12 -36.07 -0.17
C ALA A 413 -11.31 -35.97 -1.48
N ASP A 414 -10.85 -34.78 -1.87
CA ASP A 414 -10.00 -34.55 -3.06
C ASP A 414 -8.55 -34.22 -2.67
N THR A 415 -7.79 -33.59 -3.58
CA THR A 415 -6.39 -33.17 -3.35
C THR A 415 -6.19 -32.16 -2.21
N PHE A 416 -7.26 -31.54 -1.69
CA PHE A 416 -7.22 -30.64 -0.55
C PHE A 416 -7.65 -31.33 0.75
N SER A 417 -7.97 -32.64 0.74
CA SER A 417 -8.54 -33.38 1.86
C SER A 417 -7.81 -33.15 3.17
N ASP A 418 -6.48 -33.12 3.16
CA ASP A 418 -5.69 -33.11 4.38
C ASP A 418 -5.69 -31.71 5.02
N TYR A 419 -5.69 -30.66 4.19
CA TYR A 419 -5.85 -29.28 4.65
C TYR A 419 -7.28 -29.01 5.13
N VAL A 420 -8.29 -29.42 4.35
CA VAL A 420 -9.69 -29.12 4.67
C VAL A 420 -10.16 -30.00 5.85
N ARG A 421 -9.75 -31.27 5.97
CA ARG A 421 -10.01 -32.06 7.19
C ARG A 421 -9.26 -31.53 8.41
N ALA A 422 -8.06 -30.97 8.25
CA ALA A 422 -7.33 -30.36 9.36
C ALA A 422 -8.00 -29.07 9.88
N ASN A 423 -8.59 -28.24 9.01
CA ASN A 423 -9.12 -26.92 9.41
C ASN A 423 -10.67 -26.87 9.46
N CYS A 424 -11.36 -27.82 8.86
CA CYS A 424 -12.81 -27.98 8.84
C CYS A 424 -13.20 -29.38 9.35
N LYS A 425 -12.70 -29.74 10.54
CA LYS A 425 -12.83 -31.07 11.14
C LYS A 425 -14.28 -31.52 11.30
N LEU A 426 -15.19 -30.60 11.65
CA LEU A 426 -16.60 -30.89 11.88
C LEU A 426 -17.35 -30.99 10.56
N SER A 427 -17.22 -30.01 9.66
CA SER A 427 -17.89 -30.03 8.35
C SER A 427 -17.42 -31.17 7.45
N CYS A 428 -16.14 -31.58 7.53
CA CYS A 428 -15.63 -32.76 6.83
C CYS A 428 -15.92 -34.09 7.52
N ASN A 429 -16.58 -34.09 8.69
CA ASN A 429 -16.83 -35.28 9.50
C ASN A 429 -15.53 -36.09 9.75
N ALA A 430 -14.47 -35.37 10.10
CA ALA A 430 -13.10 -35.84 10.29
C ALA A 430 -12.65 -35.77 11.78
N CYS A 431 -13.64 -35.85 12.67
CA CYS A 431 -13.49 -36.14 14.10
C CYS A 431 -13.19 -37.64 14.34
#